data_AF-A0A1F8MEW1-F1
#
_entry.id   AF-A0A1F8MEW1-F1
#
_cell.length_a   1.000
_cell.length_b   1.000
_cell.length_c   1.000
_cell.angle_alpha   90.00
_cell.angle_beta   90.00
_cell.angle_gamma   90.00
#
_symmetry.space_group_name_H-M   'P 1'
#
loop_
_entity.id
_entity.type
_entity.pdbx_description
1 polymer ?
#
loop_
_entity_poly.entity_id
_entity_poly.type
_entity_poly.pdbx_seq_one_letter_code
_entity_poly.pdbx_strand_id
1 'polypeptide(L)'
;MKGRYNGCAMNVYCTVRKYRRLASVPKLSRKARQGPKWFDYSSSHGHNARLTCPYFGISPQTFYRWKERHDPKRIESLEGLLRRPRQLRQPTYSVQLIEAVVSERGVSQMGQG
;
A
#
# COMPACT_ATOMS: atom_id res chain seq x y z
N MET A 1 -17.19 0.09 23.76
CA MET A 1 -16.32 -1.00 24.26
C MET A 1 -14.93 -0.84 23.64
N LYS A 2 -13.91 -0.48 24.44
CA LYS A 2 -12.53 -0.29 23.96
C LYS A 2 -11.80 -1.65 23.99
N GLY A 3 -11.50 -2.21 22.82
CA GLY A 3 -10.80 -3.49 22.68
C GLY A 3 -9.34 -3.39 23.13
N ARG A 4 -8.95 -4.32 24.01
CA ARG A 4 -7.68 -4.44 24.75
C ARG A 4 -6.52 -5.02 23.91
N TYR A 5 -6.28 -4.54 22.70
CA TYR A 5 -5.17 -5.05 21.87
C TYR A 5 -3.96 -4.10 21.91
N ASN A 6 -3.37 -3.98 23.10
CA ASN A 6 -2.00 -3.48 23.24
C ASN A 6 -1.08 -4.71 23.13
N GLY A 7 -0.16 -4.65 22.16
CA GLY A 7 0.69 -5.77 21.75
C GLY A 7 1.52 -6.34 22.88
N CYS A 8 1.17 -7.55 23.30
CA CYS A 8 2.07 -8.43 24.05
C CYS A 8 2.71 -9.37 23.03
N ALA A 9 4.04 -9.39 22.94
CA ALA A 9 4.75 -10.32 22.08
C ALA A 9 4.62 -11.73 22.65
N MET A 10 3.74 -12.55 22.08
CA MET A 10 3.68 -13.97 22.43
C MET A 10 4.95 -14.67 21.98
N ASN A 11 5.70 -15.25 22.93
CA ASN A 11 6.80 -16.17 22.64
C ASN A 11 6.21 -17.54 22.27
N VAL A 12 6.25 -17.87 20.97
CA VAL A 12 5.64 -19.11 20.43
C VAL A 12 6.62 -20.26 20.59
N TYR A 13 6.55 -20.99 21.71
CA TYR A 13 7.39 -22.18 21.95
C TYR A 13 6.95 -23.42 21.16
N CYS A 14 5.70 -23.45 20.65
CA CYS A 14 5.22 -24.50 19.76
C CYS A 14 4.20 -23.96 18.75
N THR A 15 4.36 -24.31 17.47
CA THR A 15 3.33 -24.08 16.45
C THR A 15 2.44 -25.31 16.35
N VAL A 16 1.18 -25.20 16.75
CA VAL A 16 0.19 -26.28 16.54
C VAL A 16 0.03 -26.47 15.03
N ARG A 17 0.36 -27.68 14.51
CA ARG A 17 0.51 -27.95 13.06
C ARG A 17 -0.68 -27.46 12.20
N LYS A 18 -1.91 -27.53 12.72
CA LYS A 18 -3.14 -27.04 12.04
C LYS A 18 -3.24 -25.51 11.95
N TYR A 19 -2.57 -24.77 12.82
CA TYR A 19 -2.67 -23.32 12.95
C TYR A 19 -1.37 -22.59 12.55
N ARG A 20 -0.40 -23.29 11.96
CA ARG A 20 0.87 -22.72 11.47
C ARG A 20 0.69 -21.48 10.58
N ARG A 21 -0.41 -21.41 9.83
CA ARG A 21 -0.73 -20.24 8.97
C ARG A 21 -0.97 -18.96 9.78
N LEU A 22 -1.51 -19.07 11.00
CA LEU A 22 -1.74 -17.91 11.88
C LEU A 22 -0.43 -17.37 12.48
N ALA A 23 0.62 -18.19 12.56
CA ALA A 23 1.93 -17.75 13.01
C ALA A 23 2.67 -16.89 11.97
N SER A 24 2.22 -16.89 10.71
CA SER A 24 2.84 -16.16 9.60
C SER A 24 1.87 -15.13 9.03
N VAL A 25 1.40 -14.19 9.86
CA VAL A 25 0.64 -13.03 9.37
C VAL A 25 1.60 -12.15 8.54
N PRO A 26 1.28 -11.82 7.28
CA PRO A 26 2.14 -10.99 6.45
C PRO A 26 2.32 -9.61 7.10
N LYS A 27 3.57 -9.12 7.14
CA LYS A 27 3.87 -7.77 7.62
C LYS A 27 3.39 -6.74 6.60
N LEU A 28 2.24 -6.13 6.87
CA LEU A 28 1.65 -5.14 5.98
C LEU A 28 2.29 -3.75 6.15
N SER A 29 2.34 -2.96 5.08
CA SER A 29 2.70 -1.55 5.09
C SER A 29 1.71 -0.73 5.93
N ARG A 30 2.14 0.44 6.41
CA ARG A 30 1.28 1.32 7.23
C ARG A 30 -0.05 1.67 6.56
N LYS A 31 -0.03 1.84 5.22
CA LYS A 31 -1.23 2.14 4.43
C LYS A 31 -2.11 0.90 4.27
N ALA A 32 -1.53 -0.26 3.97
CA ALA A 32 -2.28 -1.51 3.81
C ALA A 32 -3.01 -1.94 5.09
N ARG A 33 -2.46 -1.64 6.28
CA ARG A 33 -3.12 -1.91 7.58
C ARG A 33 -4.43 -1.15 7.82
N GLN A 34 -4.71 -0.09 7.05
CA GLN A 34 -5.94 0.68 7.21
C GLN A 34 -7.12 0.01 6.50
N GLY A 35 -6.88 -0.60 5.33
CA GLY A 35 -7.93 -1.17 4.51
C GLY A 35 -8.77 -2.27 5.21
N PRO A 36 -8.18 -3.25 5.91
CA PRO A 36 -8.96 -4.26 6.64
C PRO A 36 -9.94 -3.64 7.63
N LYS A 37 -9.52 -2.59 8.35
CA LYS A 37 -10.38 -1.87 9.29
C LYS A 37 -11.61 -1.25 8.63
N TRP A 38 -11.48 -0.77 7.39
CA TRP A 38 -12.60 -0.22 6.64
C TRP A 38 -13.62 -1.30 6.30
N PHE A 39 -13.14 -2.47 5.88
CA PHE A 39 -14.00 -3.61 5.54
C PHE A 39 -14.65 -4.23 6.78
N ASP A 40 -13.91 -4.38 7.87
CA ASP A 40 -14.45 -4.86 9.16
C ASP A 40 -15.56 -3.94 9.68
N TYR A 41 -15.35 -2.62 9.61
CA TYR A 41 -16.36 -1.65 10.01
C TYR A 41 -17.56 -1.65 9.05
N SER A 42 -17.32 -1.75 7.74
CA SER A 42 -18.40 -1.83 6.74
C SER A 42 -19.27 -3.08 6.94
N SER A 43 -18.64 -4.24 7.17
CA SER A 43 -19.36 -5.49 7.42
C SER A 43 -20.20 -5.47 8.69
N SER A 44 -19.72 -4.81 9.75
CA SER A 44 -20.50 -4.66 11.00
C SER A 44 -21.64 -3.64 10.90
N HIS A 45 -21.60 -2.72 9.92
CA HIS A 45 -22.58 -1.64 9.74
C HIS A 45 -23.38 -1.76 8.43
N GLY A 46 -23.71 -2.99 8.02
CA GLY A 46 -24.64 -3.26 6.92
C GLY A 46 -24.08 -2.95 5.52
N HIS A 47 -22.77 -3.04 5.33
CA HIS A 47 -22.06 -2.85 4.06
C HIS A 47 -22.24 -1.46 3.42
N ASN A 48 -22.51 -0.43 4.22
CA ASN A 48 -22.75 0.91 3.71
C ASN A 48 -21.46 1.76 3.64
N ALA A 49 -20.93 1.91 2.42
CA ALA A 49 -19.75 2.73 2.16
C ALA A 49 -19.92 4.19 2.64
N ARG A 50 -21.12 4.79 2.49
CA ARG A 50 -21.37 6.19 2.84
C ARG A 50 -21.30 6.46 4.34
N LEU A 51 -21.55 5.46 5.18
CA LEU A 51 -21.39 5.58 6.64
C LEU A 51 -19.94 5.30 7.07
N THR A 52 -19.24 4.41 6.36
CA THR A 52 -17.84 4.08 6.66
C THR A 52 -16.87 5.21 6.30
N CYS A 53 -17.12 5.89 5.19
CA CYS A 53 -16.20 6.87 4.60
C CYS A 53 -15.94 8.09 5.50
N PRO A 54 -16.96 8.73 6.11
CA PRO A 54 -16.77 9.81 7.07
C PRO A 54 -15.95 9.39 8.30
N TYR A 55 -16.19 8.18 8.82
CA TYR A 55 -15.51 7.67 10.02
C TYR A 55 -13.99 7.51 9.82
N PHE A 56 -13.56 7.13 8.61
CA PHE A 56 -12.15 6.95 8.27
C PHE A 56 -11.53 8.13 7.51
N GLY A 57 -12.31 9.18 7.19
CA GLY A 57 -11.83 10.32 6.40
C GLY A 57 -11.45 9.98 4.96
N ILE A 58 -12.15 9.03 4.34
CA ILE A 58 -11.88 8.57 2.95
C ILE A 58 -13.03 8.94 2.02
N SER A 59 -12.75 9.12 0.74
CA SER A 59 -13.82 9.29 -0.25
C SER A 59 -14.49 7.95 -0.60
N PRO A 60 -15.80 7.93 -0.91
CA PRO A 60 -16.49 6.72 -1.39
C PRO A 60 -15.79 6.06 -2.59
N GLN A 61 -15.26 6.87 -3.51
CA GLN A 61 -14.51 6.37 -4.66
C GLN A 61 -13.24 5.61 -4.24
N THR A 62 -12.53 6.11 -3.22
CA THR A 62 -11.39 5.39 -2.66
C THR A 62 -11.83 4.06 -2.04
N PHE A 63 -12.91 4.06 -1.26
CA PHE A 63 -13.45 2.85 -0.67
C PHE A 63 -13.75 1.77 -1.73
N TYR A 64 -14.46 2.12 -2.81
CA TYR A 64 -14.79 1.15 -3.86
C TYR A 64 -13.56 0.64 -4.64
N ARG A 65 -12.58 1.51 -4.94
CA ARG A 65 -11.30 1.09 -5.57
C ARG A 65 -10.47 0.18 -4.68
N TRP A 66 -10.64 0.27 -3.37
CA TRP A 66 -10.05 -0.66 -2.41
C TRP A 66 -10.86 -1.95 -2.30
N LYS A 67 -12.19 -1.87 -2.33
CA LYS A 67 -13.10 -3.02 -2.30
C LYS A 67 -12.87 -3.96 -3.48
N GLU A 68 -12.65 -3.41 -4.66
CA GLU A 68 -12.33 -4.19 -5.87
C GLU A 68 -11.03 -4.99 -5.73
N ARG A 69 -10.04 -4.46 -4.99
CA ARG A 69 -8.75 -5.13 -4.74
C ARG A 69 -8.76 -6.05 -3.52
N HIS A 70 -9.75 -5.94 -2.66
CA HIS A 70 -9.79 -6.67 -1.40
C HIS A 70 -10.16 -8.13 -1.61
N ASP A 71 -9.22 -9.03 -1.32
CA ASP A 71 -9.49 -10.47 -1.21
C ASP A 71 -9.49 -10.84 0.29
N PRO A 72 -10.64 -11.23 0.86
CA PRO A 72 -10.72 -11.62 2.28
C PRO A 72 -9.78 -12.77 2.66
N LYS A 73 -9.34 -13.59 1.71
CA LYS A 73 -8.41 -14.69 1.94
C LYS A 73 -6.94 -14.26 1.90
N ARG A 74 -6.65 -13.08 1.37
CA ARG A 74 -5.30 -12.55 1.11
C ARG A 74 -5.22 -11.09 1.53
N ILE A 75 -4.88 -10.85 2.79
CA ILE A 75 -4.80 -9.49 3.36
C ILE A 75 -3.73 -8.64 2.65
N GLU A 76 -2.71 -9.28 2.07
CA GLU A 76 -1.70 -8.66 1.23
C GLU A 76 -2.25 -8.01 -0.05
N SER A 77 -3.47 -8.33 -0.48
CA SER A 77 -4.08 -7.72 -1.67
C SER A 77 -4.29 -6.20 -1.52
N LEU A 78 -4.29 -5.71 -0.28
CA LEU A 78 -4.41 -4.31 0.08
C LEU A 78 -3.07 -3.56 0.10
N GLU A 79 -1.98 -4.23 -0.26
CA GLU A 79 -0.70 -3.58 -0.43
C GLU A 79 -0.70 -2.53 -1.55
N GLY A 80 0.23 -1.59 -1.41
CA GLY A 80 0.48 -0.61 -2.46
C GLY A 80 0.99 -1.31 -3.72
N LEU A 81 0.18 -1.31 -4.78
CA LEU A 81 0.65 -1.74 -6.10
C LEU A 81 1.74 -0.81 -6.63
N LEU A 82 2.49 -1.31 -7.61
CA LEU A 82 3.44 -0.50 -8.37
C LEU A 82 2.75 0.76 -8.88
N ARG A 83 3.31 1.92 -8.55
CA ARG A 83 2.80 3.23 -9.00
C ARG A 83 3.26 3.59 -10.41
N ARG A 84 4.24 2.85 -10.94
CA ARG A 84 4.80 3.07 -12.27
C ARG A 84 3.74 2.71 -13.32
N PRO A 85 3.38 3.63 -14.24
CA PRO A 85 2.52 3.30 -15.37
C PRO A 85 3.08 2.12 -16.16
N ARG A 86 2.20 1.26 -16.67
CA ARG A 86 2.61 0.10 -17.50
C ARG A 86 3.27 0.55 -18.80
N GLN A 87 2.77 1.63 -19.38
CA GLN A 87 3.31 2.25 -20.59
C GLN A 87 3.90 3.60 -20.21
N LEU A 88 5.22 3.69 -20.27
CA LEU A 88 5.91 4.97 -20.15
C LEU A 88 6.01 5.60 -21.54
N ARG A 89 5.90 6.93 -21.58
CA ARG A 89 6.25 7.68 -22.78
C ARG A 89 7.73 7.45 -23.08
N GLN A 90 8.02 7.05 -24.31
CA GLN A 90 9.40 6.94 -24.76
C GLN A 90 9.89 8.32 -25.20
N PRO A 91 11.11 8.72 -24.85
CA PRO A 91 11.71 9.94 -25.37
C PRO A 91 11.81 9.86 -26.90
N THR A 92 11.48 10.96 -27.59
CA THR A 92 11.67 11.06 -29.05
C THR A 92 13.14 11.30 -29.41
N TYR A 93 13.93 11.81 -28.48
CA TYR A 93 15.35 12.11 -28.65
C TYR A 93 16.23 10.88 -28.44
N SER A 94 17.40 10.87 -29.09
CA SER A 94 18.39 9.81 -28.96
C SER A 94 19.14 9.87 -27.62
N VAL A 95 19.71 8.72 -27.22
CA VAL A 95 20.55 8.63 -26.01
C VAL A 95 21.78 9.54 -26.11
N GLN A 96 22.39 9.65 -27.30
CA GLN A 96 23.54 10.54 -27.54
C GLN A 96 23.23 12.00 -27.25
N LEU A 97 22.01 12.47 -27.56
CA LEU A 97 21.58 13.83 -27.23
C LEU A 97 21.51 14.04 -25.72
N ILE A 98 21.03 13.03 -24.97
CA ILE A 98 20.97 13.08 -23.51
C ILE A 98 22.38 13.17 -22.95
N GLU A 99 23.30 12.34 -23.42
CA GLU A 99 24.70 12.31 -23.00
C GLU A 99 25.38 13.66 -23.25
N ALA A 100 25.21 14.24 -24.45
CA ALA A 100 25.73 15.56 -24.79
C ALA A 100 25.17 16.66 -23.86
N VAL A 101 23.88 16.66 -23.57
CA VAL A 101 23.29 17.65 -22.64
C VAL A 101 23.83 17.48 -21.22
N VAL A 102 24.04 16.23 -20.77
CA VAL A 102 24.59 15.95 -19.44
C VAL A 102 26.04 16.40 -19.35
N SER A 103 26.86 16.17 -20.38
CA SER A 103 28.25 16.64 -20.40
C SER A 103 28.33 18.17 -20.36
N GLU A 104 27.52 18.88 -21.15
CA GLU A 104 27.49 20.36 -21.13
C GLU A 104 27.09 20.92 -19.75
N ARG A 105 26.12 20.27 -19.07
CA ARG A 105 25.69 20.68 -17.73
C ARG A 105 26.74 20.38 -16.66
N GLY A 106 27.47 19.26 -16.78
CA GLY A 106 28.56 18.90 -15.86
C GLY A 106 29.76 19.85 -15.97
N VAL A 107 30.05 20.35 -17.18
CA VAL A 107 31.14 21.30 -17.44
C VAL A 107 30.76 22.71 -16.95
N SER A 108 29.49 23.10 -17.08
CA SER A 108 28.99 24.41 -16.63
C SER A 108 29.06 24.64 -15.12
N GLN A 109 29.11 23.58 -14.29
CA GLN A 109 29.27 23.72 -12.83
C GLN A 109 30.71 23.97 -12.37
N MET A 110 31.72 23.77 -13.24
CA MET A 110 33.13 23.99 -12.90
C MET A 110 33.66 25.38 -13.32
N GLY A 111 32.84 26.19 -14.01
CA GLY A 111 33.24 27.48 -14.59
C GLY A 111 32.71 28.73 -13.88
N GLN A 112 32.06 28.60 -12.73
CA GLN A 112 31.66 29.76 -11.91
C GLN A 112 32.44 29.74 -10.59
N GLY A 113 33.68 30.22 -10.66
CA GLY A 113 34.53 30.56 -9.53
C GLY A 113 34.83 32.05 -9.55
#